data_AF-A0A914TW16-F1
#
_entry.id   AF-A0A914TW16-F1
#
_cell.length_a   1.000
_cell.length_b   1.000
_cell.length_c   1.000
_cell.angle_alpha   90.00
_cell.angle_beta   90.00
_cell.angle_gamma   90.00
#
_symmetry.space_group_name_H-M   'P 1'
#
loop_
_entity.id
_entity.type
_entity.pdbx_description
1 polymer ?
#
loop_
_entity_poly.entity_id
_entity_poly.type
_entity_poly.pdbx_seq_one_letter_code
_entity_poly.pdbx_strand_id
1 'polypeptide(L)'
;MADNCDLQNVAKEEMGALYNGDMKFSPNGLTYKNRSSGNVFQLNVDDIEDVSQNYMANQPGLRFLTKDGELHRFANFTEGQLNKIKTYIATKWRRNVEVKENSLKGWNFGNVPIVGKNLEFQVNNTLGFEIPLSNVSNCTANKSEAVLEFHTNEDSTVGLVKMRLHMPMVEGVSEEESPAELLRQAIMKYAAVEAETEQHIVLLTNMLCLTPRGRYDIKIFPNFLSFHGKTYDYKIPARSVNRLFMLTHKDGRRLYFVMHINPPIRQGQTRY
;
A
#
# COMPACT_ATOMS: atom_id res chain seq x y z
N MET A 1 30.50 22.95 4.57
CA MET A 1 29.15 22.76 3.96
C MET A 1 28.12 23.33 4.90
N ALA A 2 27.08 23.97 4.37
CA ALA A 2 25.94 24.44 5.17
C ALA A 2 25.35 23.29 6.00
N ASP A 3 24.87 23.59 7.20
CA ASP A 3 24.29 22.56 8.09
C ASP A 3 22.97 22.01 7.56
N ASN A 4 22.25 22.79 6.75
CA ASN A 4 21.04 22.35 6.08
C ASN A 4 21.25 22.29 4.57
N CYS A 5 20.53 21.38 3.90
CA CYS A 5 20.43 21.33 2.45
C CYS A 5 18.95 21.42 2.06
N ASP A 6 18.55 22.59 1.59
CA ASP A 6 17.19 22.85 1.10
C ASP A 6 17.09 22.56 -0.40
N LEU A 7 15.98 21.94 -0.80
CA LEU A 7 15.67 21.50 -2.15
C LEU A 7 14.22 21.86 -2.46
N GLN A 8 14.02 22.42 -3.64
CA GLN A 8 12.70 22.74 -4.15
C GLN A 8 12.32 21.81 -5.29
N ASN A 9 11.01 21.68 -5.53
CA ASN A 9 10.43 20.91 -6.62
C ASN A 9 10.75 19.40 -6.55
N VAL A 10 10.92 18.86 -5.36
CA VAL A 10 11.08 17.42 -5.15
C VAL A 10 9.70 16.77 -5.13
N ALA A 11 9.56 15.55 -5.65
CA ALA A 11 8.32 14.80 -5.56
C ALA A 11 8.44 13.67 -4.53
N LYS A 12 7.40 13.42 -3.72
CA LYS A 12 7.26 12.19 -2.92
C LYS A 12 6.27 11.27 -3.63
N GLU A 13 6.63 10.02 -3.80
CA GLU A 13 5.72 9.01 -4.35
C GLU A 13 4.86 8.42 -3.24
N GLU A 14 3.54 8.45 -3.42
CA GLU A 14 2.57 7.81 -2.54
C GLU A 14 1.44 7.20 -3.37
N MET A 15 1.21 5.89 -3.20
CA MET A 15 0.16 5.11 -3.88
C MET A 15 0.04 5.39 -5.39
N GLY A 16 1.18 5.46 -6.10
CA GLY A 16 1.22 5.66 -7.56
C GLY A 16 1.00 7.11 -8.02
N ALA A 17 0.99 8.09 -7.13
CA ALA A 17 1.01 9.52 -7.47
C ALA A 17 2.30 10.18 -7.00
N LEU A 18 2.75 11.19 -7.75
CA LEU A 18 3.93 12.01 -7.42
C LEU A 18 3.45 13.36 -6.89
N TYR A 19 3.58 13.55 -5.58
CA TYR A 19 3.21 14.79 -4.93
C TYR A 19 4.39 15.75 -4.91
N ASN A 20 4.21 16.95 -5.47
CA ASN A 20 5.27 17.96 -5.47
C ASN A 20 5.40 18.64 -4.10
N GLY A 21 6.64 18.90 -3.71
CA GLY A 21 6.95 19.46 -2.42
C GLY A 21 8.33 20.11 -2.33
N ASP A 22 8.64 20.55 -1.12
CA ASP A 22 9.94 21.08 -0.75
C ASP A 22 10.57 20.16 0.28
N MET A 23 11.85 19.84 0.10
CA MET A 23 12.60 18.91 0.93
C MET A 23 13.77 19.64 1.60
N LYS A 24 13.98 19.37 2.88
CA LYS A 24 15.06 19.91 3.68
C LYS A 24 15.79 18.79 4.39
N PHE A 25 17.10 18.71 4.18
CA PHE A 25 17.99 17.89 4.98
C PHE A 25 18.57 18.73 6.12
N SER A 26 18.63 18.12 7.30
CA SER A 26 19.24 18.63 8.51
C SER A 26 20.15 17.56 9.13
N PRO A 27 21.01 17.89 10.11
CA PRO A 27 21.87 16.90 10.73
C PRO A 27 21.11 15.75 11.40
N ASN A 28 19.88 16.01 11.88
CA ASN A 28 19.07 15.05 12.62
C ASN A 28 18.05 14.30 11.75
N GLY A 29 17.86 14.69 10.49
CA GLY A 29 16.80 14.11 9.67
C GLY A 29 16.52 14.85 8.39
N LEU A 30 15.53 14.37 7.65
CA LEU A 30 14.92 15.09 6.54
C LEU A 30 13.48 15.48 6.86
N THR A 31 13.05 16.57 6.25
CA THR A 31 11.67 17.02 6.27
C THR A 31 11.23 17.23 4.83
N TYR A 32 10.04 16.75 4.48
CA TYR A 32 9.41 17.00 3.20
C TYR A 32 8.04 17.64 3.45
N LYS A 33 7.76 18.76 2.80
CA LYS A 33 6.47 19.42 2.87
C LYS A 33 5.78 19.32 1.52
N ASN A 34 4.64 18.64 1.49
CA ASN A 34 3.78 18.56 0.32
C ASN A 34 3.19 19.95 0.02
N ARG A 35 3.32 20.42 -1.22
CA ARG A 35 2.83 21.75 -1.63
C ARG A 35 1.32 21.79 -1.84
N SER A 36 0.68 20.69 -2.25
CA SER A 36 -0.77 20.67 -2.47
C SER A 36 -1.54 20.52 -1.16
N SER A 37 -1.14 19.58 -0.30
CA SER A 37 -1.85 19.32 0.97
C SER A 37 -1.32 20.13 2.15
N GLY A 38 -0.08 20.63 2.08
CA GLY A 38 0.61 21.25 3.21
C GLY A 38 1.14 20.25 4.25
N ASN A 39 0.86 18.95 4.08
CA ASN A 39 1.30 17.90 4.99
C ASN A 39 2.83 17.85 5.07
N VAL A 40 3.33 17.67 6.29
CA VAL A 40 4.76 17.60 6.58
C VAL A 40 5.11 16.17 6.96
N PHE A 41 6.00 15.58 6.17
CA PHE A 41 6.66 14.32 6.47
C PHE A 41 8.02 14.61 7.11
N GLN A 42 8.37 13.87 8.17
CA GLN A 42 9.66 13.96 8.85
C GLN A 42 10.23 12.56 9.01
N LEU A 43 11.54 12.43 8.83
CA LEU A 43 12.27 11.19 9.04
C LEU A 43 13.57 11.49 9.76
N ASN A 44 13.78 10.83 10.90
CA ASN A 44 15.00 10.95 11.70
C ASN A 44 16.12 10.08 11.08
N VAL A 45 17.36 10.57 11.12
CA VAL A 45 18.55 9.82 10.64
C VAL A 45 18.74 8.51 11.39
N ASP A 46 18.37 8.47 12.66
CA ASP A 46 18.51 7.26 13.50
C ASP A 46 17.54 6.16 13.10
N ASP A 47 16.42 6.49 12.45
CA ASP A 47 15.41 5.53 12.01
C ASP A 47 15.73 4.96 10.62
N ILE A 48 16.67 5.57 9.90
CA ILE A 48 17.09 5.11 8.57
C ILE A 48 17.89 3.81 8.70
N GLU A 49 17.55 2.80 7.91
CA GLU A 49 18.32 1.58 7.73
C GLU A 49 19.23 1.71 6.50
N ASP A 50 18.63 1.92 5.32
CA ASP A 50 19.32 2.01 4.03
C ASP A 50 18.93 3.28 3.26
N VAL A 51 19.89 3.80 2.47
CA VAL A 51 19.63 4.87 1.50
C VAL A 51 20.11 4.39 0.15
N SER A 52 19.21 4.36 -0.84
CA SER A 52 19.56 3.96 -2.19
C SER A 52 19.01 4.89 -3.25
N GLN A 53 19.71 4.93 -4.39
CA GLN A 53 19.25 5.56 -5.61
C GLN A 53 18.79 4.48 -6.59
N ASN A 54 17.63 4.70 -7.19
CA ASN A 54 17.16 3.93 -8.33
C ASN A 54 16.51 4.87 -9.35
N TYR A 55 16.06 4.36 -10.50
CA TYR A 55 15.25 5.15 -11.43
C TYR A 55 13.76 4.97 -11.11
N MET A 56 13.04 6.09 -11.05
CA MET A 56 11.59 6.14 -10.88
C MET A 56 10.99 7.09 -11.92
N ALA A 57 10.00 6.62 -12.69
CA ALA A 57 9.35 7.40 -13.75
C ALA A 57 10.34 8.11 -14.72
N ASN A 58 11.36 7.37 -15.17
CA ASN A 58 12.43 7.86 -16.06
C ASN A 58 13.32 8.97 -15.49
N GLN A 59 13.30 9.18 -14.18
CA GLN A 59 14.21 10.11 -13.50
C GLN A 59 14.90 9.40 -12.33
N PRO A 60 16.09 9.85 -11.91
CA PRO A 60 16.69 9.28 -10.72
C PRO A 60 15.88 9.67 -9.48
N GLY A 61 15.63 8.68 -8.64
CA GLY A 61 14.95 8.79 -7.38
C GLY A 61 15.86 8.42 -6.21
N LEU A 62 15.48 8.87 -5.02
CA LEU A 62 16.08 8.47 -3.75
C LEU A 62 15.06 7.70 -2.94
N ARG A 63 15.56 6.66 -2.28
CA ARG A 63 14.78 5.78 -1.41
C ARG A 63 15.42 5.73 -0.04
N PHE A 64 14.58 5.84 0.97
CA PHE A 64 14.96 5.70 2.37
C PHE A 64 14.20 4.52 2.95
N LEU A 65 14.91 3.42 3.22
CA LEU A 65 14.36 2.29 3.96
C LEU A 65 14.58 2.57 5.44
N THR A 66 13.53 2.45 6.25
CA THR A 66 13.59 2.63 7.69
C THR A 66 13.76 1.29 8.40
N LYS A 67 14.26 1.31 9.64
CA LYS A 67 14.47 0.11 10.47
C LYS A 67 13.18 -0.64 10.78
N ASP A 68 12.03 0.02 10.72
CA ASP A 68 10.72 -0.62 10.86
C ASP A 68 10.18 -1.16 9.52
N GLY A 69 10.96 -1.06 8.44
CA GLY A 69 10.70 -1.68 7.15
C GLY A 69 9.91 -0.82 6.17
N GLU A 70 9.62 0.45 6.48
CA GLU A 70 8.94 1.37 5.56
C GLU A 70 9.90 1.90 4.50
N LEU A 71 9.38 2.10 3.30
CA LEU A 71 10.14 2.63 2.18
C LEU A 71 9.57 3.97 1.73
N HIS A 72 10.35 5.03 1.91
CA HIS A 72 9.98 6.36 1.47
C HIS A 72 10.70 6.72 0.18
N ARG A 73 9.94 7.06 -0.85
CA ARG A 73 10.42 7.25 -2.22
C ARG A 73 10.26 8.69 -2.66
N PHE A 74 11.34 9.27 -3.17
CA PHE A 74 11.37 10.64 -3.66
C PHE A 74 11.95 10.71 -5.07
N ALA A 75 11.39 11.56 -5.91
CA ALA A 75 11.74 11.72 -7.31
C ALA A 75 11.88 13.20 -7.68
N ASN A 76 12.06 13.46 -8.98
CA ASN A 76 12.21 14.80 -9.55
C ASN A 76 13.43 15.58 -9.05
N PHE A 77 14.54 14.88 -8.85
CA PHE A 77 15.81 15.52 -8.55
C PHE A 77 16.58 15.83 -9.83
N THR A 78 17.17 17.02 -9.89
CA THR A 78 18.21 17.32 -10.89
C THR A 78 19.52 16.62 -10.52
N GLU A 79 20.40 16.40 -11.49
CA GLU A 79 21.70 15.78 -11.25
C GLU A 79 22.54 16.58 -10.22
N GLY A 80 22.50 17.91 -10.30
CA GLY A 80 23.15 18.78 -9.32
C GLY A 80 22.58 18.64 -7.91
N GLN A 81 21.26 18.48 -7.78
CA GLN A 81 20.62 18.22 -6.48
C GLN A 81 21.04 16.85 -5.92
N LEU A 82 21.03 15.79 -6.73
CA LEU A 82 21.44 14.45 -6.29
C LEU A 82 22.89 14.41 -5.81
N ASN A 83 23.81 15.02 -6.56
CA ASN A 83 25.22 15.07 -6.16
C ASN A 83 25.38 15.80 -4.83
N LYS A 84 24.69 16.92 -4.65
CA LYS A 84 24.67 17.67 -3.38
C LYS A 84 24.12 16.82 -2.22
N ILE A 85 23.03 16.07 -2.45
CA ILE A 85 22.42 15.19 -1.43
C ILE A 85 23.37 14.06 -1.06
N LYS A 86 23.97 13.37 -2.05
CA LYS A 86 24.93 12.28 -1.80
C LYS A 86 26.10 12.75 -0.96
N THR A 87 26.69 13.91 -1.27
CA THR A 87 27.77 14.47 -0.47
C THR A 87 27.30 14.85 0.93
N TYR A 88 26.09 15.38 1.08
CA TYR A 88 25.52 15.69 2.40
C TYR A 88 25.33 14.42 3.25
N ILE A 89 24.72 13.36 2.69
CA ILE A 89 24.49 12.09 3.38
C ILE A 89 25.81 11.44 3.80
N ALA A 90 26.82 11.46 2.92
CA ALA A 90 28.16 10.92 3.23
C ALA A 90 28.87 11.70 4.35
N THR A 91 28.78 13.04 4.34
CA THR A 91 29.56 13.88 5.27
C THR A 91 28.85 14.13 6.60
N LYS A 92 27.54 14.40 6.56
CA LYS A 92 26.75 14.79 7.75
C LYS A 92 26.10 13.59 8.41
N TRP A 93 25.51 12.68 7.64
CA TRP A 93 24.86 11.48 8.19
C TRP A 93 25.79 10.28 8.29
N ARG A 94 26.99 10.35 7.68
CA ARG A 94 27.98 9.26 7.64
C ARG A 94 27.40 7.96 7.08
N ARG A 95 26.53 8.09 6.07
CA ARG A 95 25.90 6.96 5.36
C ARG A 95 26.29 6.97 3.88
N ASN A 96 26.20 5.81 3.24
CA ASN A 96 26.38 5.70 1.80
C ASN A 96 25.02 5.76 1.08
N VAL A 97 25.03 6.20 -0.18
CA VAL A 97 23.87 6.09 -1.07
C VAL A 97 24.19 5.04 -2.13
N GLU A 98 23.62 3.85 -1.99
CA GLU A 98 23.86 2.74 -2.91
C GLU A 98 23.08 2.95 -4.21
N VAL A 99 23.72 2.78 -5.37
CA VAL A 99 23.02 2.81 -6.66
C VAL A 99 22.51 1.40 -6.96
N LYS A 100 21.19 1.22 -6.93
CA LYS A 100 20.52 -0.05 -7.24
C LYS A 100 19.82 0.09 -8.60
N GLU A 101 20.23 -0.74 -9.56
CA GLU A 101 19.60 -0.76 -10.88
C GLU A 101 18.28 -1.54 -10.87
N ASN A 102 17.33 -1.08 -11.67
CA ASN A 102 16.10 -1.82 -11.94
C ASN A 102 16.31 -2.79 -13.10
N SER A 103 15.65 -3.95 -13.05
CA SER A 103 15.62 -4.88 -14.17
C SER A 103 14.78 -4.30 -15.32
N LEU A 104 15.44 -4.02 -16.44
CA LEU A 104 14.80 -3.52 -17.67
C LEU A 104 14.55 -4.62 -18.71
N LYS A 105 14.70 -5.90 -18.31
CA LYS A 105 14.58 -7.05 -19.23
C LYS A 105 13.16 -7.32 -19.71
N GLY A 106 12.15 -6.81 -19.02
CA GLY A 106 10.73 -7.07 -19.31
C GLY A 106 10.27 -8.51 -19.01
N TRP A 107 11.08 -9.29 -18.28
CA TRP A 107 10.71 -10.64 -17.88
C TRP A 107 9.66 -10.62 -16.77
N ASN A 108 8.67 -11.49 -16.88
CA ASN A 108 7.56 -11.63 -15.95
C ASN A 108 7.71 -12.83 -15.00
N PHE A 109 8.91 -13.41 -14.92
CA PHE A 109 9.24 -14.50 -14.00
C PHE A 109 10.42 -14.10 -13.12
N GLY A 110 10.43 -14.61 -11.90
CA GLY A 110 11.39 -14.20 -10.88
C GLY A 110 10.97 -14.63 -9.49
N ASN A 111 11.58 -14.00 -8.48
CA ASN A 111 11.28 -14.22 -7.07
C ASN A 111 10.42 -13.07 -6.53
N VAL A 112 9.59 -13.37 -5.52
CA VAL A 112 8.71 -12.39 -4.88
C VAL A 112 8.97 -12.30 -3.36
N PRO A 113 10.16 -11.88 -2.92
CA PRO A 113 10.44 -11.77 -1.49
C PRO A 113 9.68 -10.60 -0.84
N ILE A 114 9.39 -10.75 0.45
CA ILE A 114 9.00 -9.64 1.31
C ILE A 114 10.25 -9.09 1.98
N VAL A 115 10.56 -7.81 1.75
CA VAL A 115 11.72 -7.10 2.30
C VAL A 115 11.21 -5.92 3.13
N GLY A 116 11.42 -5.98 4.46
CA GLY A 116 10.78 -5.05 5.38
C GLY A 116 9.26 -5.16 5.31
N LYS A 117 8.58 -4.04 5.06
CA LYS A 117 7.13 -3.96 4.80
C LYS A 117 6.83 -3.80 3.30
N ASN A 118 7.70 -4.28 2.42
CA ASN A 118 7.55 -4.15 0.97
C ASN A 118 7.55 -5.52 0.31
N LEU A 119 6.70 -5.70 -0.70
CA LEU A 119 6.80 -6.81 -1.65
C LEU A 119 7.72 -6.39 -2.79
N GLU A 120 8.78 -7.15 -3.03
CA GLU A 120 9.65 -6.95 -4.18
C GLU A 120 9.40 -8.04 -5.23
N PHE A 121 9.42 -7.67 -6.50
CA PHE A 121 9.51 -8.60 -7.61
C PHE A 121 10.91 -8.51 -8.20
N GLN A 122 11.68 -9.59 -8.11
CA GLN A 122 13.09 -9.63 -8.51
C GLN A 122 13.31 -10.55 -9.70
N VAL A 123 13.95 -10.03 -10.74
CA VAL A 123 14.36 -10.78 -11.94
C VAL A 123 15.87 -11.00 -11.87
N ASN A 124 16.32 -12.24 -11.73
CA ASN A 124 17.74 -12.59 -11.51
C ASN A 124 18.39 -11.75 -10.39
N ASN A 125 17.72 -11.67 -9.22
CA ASN A 125 18.14 -10.88 -8.05
C ASN A 125 18.29 -9.37 -8.31
N THR A 126 17.81 -8.88 -9.45
CA THR A 126 17.71 -7.45 -9.76
C THR A 126 16.28 -7.01 -9.55
N LEU A 127 16.06 -5.90 -8.86
CA LEU A 127 14.74 -5.38 -8.57
C LEU A 127 13.99 -5.05 -9.86
N GLY A 128 12.86 -5.71 -10.13
CA GLY A 128 11.92 -5.30 -11.16
C GLY A 128 11.07 -4.15 -10.65
N PHE A 129 10.27 -4.41 -9.62
CA PHE A 129 9.43 -3.41 -8.95
C PHE A 129 9.25 -3.75 -7.47
N GLU A 130 8.84 -2.75 -6.68
CA GLU A 130 8.53 -2.89 -5.26
C GLU A 130 7.22 -2.20 -4.92
N ILE A 131 6.42 -2.85 -4.08
CA ILE A 131 5.12 -2.35 -3.61
C ILE A 131 5.12 -2.31 -2.08
N PRO A 132 4.98 -1.14 -1.47
CA PRO A 132 4.70 -1.03 -0.04
C PRO A 132 3.43 -1.82 0.29
N LEU A 133 3.51 -2.68 1.31
CA LEU A 133 2.38 -3.52 1.70
C LEU A 133 1.23 -2.71 2.29
N SER A 134 1.50 -1.50 2.80
CA SER A 134 0.45 -0.53 3.18
C SER A 134 -0.43 -0.10 2.01
N ASN A 135 0.03 -0.22 0.76
CA ASN A 135 -0.80 0.07 -0.42
C ASN A 135 -1.76 -1.10 -0.74
N VAL A 136 -1.54 -2.28 -0.16
CA VAL A 136 -2.36 -3.47 -0.41
C VAL A 136 -3.55 -3.43 0.53
N SER A 137 -4.74 -3.40 -0.06
CA SER A 137 -6.01 -3.43 0.68
C SER A 137 -6.43 -4.85 1.09
N ASN A 138 -6.11 -5.83 0.24
CA ASN A 138 -6.45 -7.23 0.47
C ASN A 138 -5.56 -8.14 -0.38
N CYS A 139 -5.38 -9.38 0.07
CA CYS A 139 -4.75 -10.44 -0.69
C CYS A 139 -5.49 -11.76 -0.51
N THR A 140 -5.81 -12.43 -1.61
CA THR A 140 -6.42 -13.77 -1.62
C THR A 140 -5.55 -14.74 -2.40
N ALA A 141 -5.45 -16.00 -1.95
CA ALA A 141 -4.78 -17.07 -2.68
C ALA A 141 -5.81 -18.00 -3.34
N ASN A 142 -5.46 -18.52 -4.51
CA ASN A 142 -6.23 -19.53 -5.22
C ASN A 142 -5.29 -20.50 -5.93
N LYS A 143 -5.02 -21.65 -5.32
CA LYS A 143 -4.12 -22.71 -5.83
C LYS A 143 -2.72 -22.20 -6.18
N SER A 144 -2.56 -21.72 -7.40
CA SER A 144 -1.30 -21.22 -7.95
C SER A 144 -1.33 -19.73 -8.27
N GLU A 145 -2.30 -18.98 -7.75
CA GLU A 145 -2.40 -17.53 -7.91
C GLU A 145 -2.47 -16.82 -6.57
N ALA A 146 -1.60 -15.84 -6.35
CA ALA A 146 -1.78 -14.82 -5.32
C ALA A 146 -2.37 -13.57 -5.97
N VAL A 147 -3.49 -13.10 -5.44
CA VAL A 147 -4.28 -12.00 -6.01
C VAL A 147 -4.25 -10.83 -5.03
N LEU A 148 -3.59 -9.75 -5.41
CA LEU A 148 -3.44 -8.53 -4.63
C LEU A 148 -4.44 -7.47 -5.13
N GLU A 149 -5.10 -6.82 -4.21
CA GLU A 149 -6.01 -5.69 -4.46
C GLU A 149 -5.49 -4.46 -3.73
N PHE A 150 -5.43 -3.32 -4.39
CA PHE A 150 -4.78 -2.11 -3.87
C PHE A 150 -5.80 -1.03 -3.51
N HIS A 151 -5.41 -0.19 -2.54
CA HIS A 151 -6.12 1.05 -2.29
C HIS A 151 -6.07 1.96 -3.52
N THR A 152 -7.19 2.61 -3.85
CA THR A 152 -7.25 3.56 -4.97
C THR A 152 -6.81 4.94 -4.52
N ASN A 153 -5.95 5.58 -5.31
CA ASN A 153 -5.58 6.98 -5.14
C ASN A 153 -6.26 7.82 -6.23
N GLU A 154 -7.14 8.75 -5.85
CA GLU A 154 -7.88 9.62 -6.78
C GLU A 154 -6.97 10.64 -7.50
N ASP A 155 -5.81 10.96 -6.91
CA ASP A 155 -4.82 11.85 -7.53
C ASP A 155 -3.94 11.14 -8.57
N SER A 156 -3.99 9.80 -8.64
CA SER A 156 -3.23 9.04 -9.62
C SER A 156 -3.99 8.96 -10.95
N THR A 157 -3.37 9.43 -12.03
CA THR A 157 -3.94 9.38 -13.38
C THR A 157 -4.14 7.95 -13.88
N VAL A 158 -3.24 7.04 -13.49
CA VAL A 158 -3.29 5.61 -13.80
C VAL A 158 -3.06 4.83 -12.51
N GLY A 159 -4.16 4.43 -11.86
CA GLY A 159 -4.11 3.66 -10.61
C GLY A 159 -3.99 2.16 -10.82
N LEU A 160 -3.00 1.53 -10.17
CA LEU A 160 -2.93 0.07 -10.06
C LEU A 160 -4.05 -0.42 -9.12
N VAL A 161 -5.01 -1.18 -9.65
CA VAL A 161 -6.15 -1.66 -8.85
C VAL A 161 -5.94 -3.10 -8.36
N LYS A 162 -5.36 -3.94 -9.21
CA LYS A 162 -5.27 -5.38 -8.98
C LYS A 162 -4.06 -5.97 -9.67
N MET A 163 -3.39 -6.89 -8.99
CA MET A 163 -2.27 -7.66 -9.53
C MET A 163 -2.49 -9.14 -9.23
N ARG A 164 -2.14 -10.01 -10.18
CA ARG A 164 -2.11 -11.46 -9.96
C ARG A 164 -0.71 -11.98 -10.22
N LEU A 165 -0.19 -12.73 -9.28
CA LEU A 165 1.10 -13.39 -9.37
C LEU A 165 0.86 -14.90 -9.45
N HIS A 166 1.43 -15.53 -10.47
CA HIS A 166 1.43 -16.97 -10.55
C HIS A 166 2.52 -17.54 -9.64
N MET A 167 2.12 -18.39 -8.72
CA MET A 167 2.96 -19.08 -7.75
C MET A 167 2.86 -20.58 -8.03
N PRO A 168 3.88 -21.21 -8.64
CA PRO A 168 3.79 -22.60 -9.04
C PRO A 168 3.62 -23.52 -7.83
N MET A 169 2.76 -24.53 -7.97
CA MET A 169 2.58 -25.54 -6.94
C MET A 169 3.84 -26.39 -6.81
N VAL A 170 4.14 -26.80 -5.58
CA VAL A 170 5.20 -27.76 -5.28
C VAL A 170 4.53 -29.10 -5.01
N GLU A 171 4.99 -30.16 -5.67
CA GLU A 171 4.45 -31.51 -5.46
C GLU A 171 4.60 -31.95 -4.00
N GLY A 172 3.56 -32.57 -3.45
CA GLY A 172 3.53 -33.05 -2.07
C GLY A 172 3.18 -31.99 -1.01
N VAL A 173 2.96 -30.73 -1.41
CA VAL A 173 2.53 -29.66 -0.51
C VAL A 173 1.00 -29.51 -0.54
N SER A 174 0.39 -29.35 0.63
CA SER A 174 -1.06 -29.13 0.75
C SER A 174 -1.48 -27.75 0.20
N GLU A 175 -2.77 -27.54 -0.10
CA GLU A 175 -3.24 -26.22 -0.55
C GLU A 175 -3.01 -25.12 0.51
N GLU A 176 -3.08 -25.46 1.80
CA GLU A 176 -2.87 -24.54 2.93
C GLU A 176 -1.40 -24.11 3.09
N GLU A 177 -0.47 -24.94 2.64
CA GLU A 177 0.97 -24.67 2.65
C GLU A 177 1.49 -24.24 1.27
N SER A 178 0.60 -24.01 0.31
CA SER A 178 0.97 -23.62 -1.04
C SER A 178 1.77 -22.31 -1.05
N PRO A 179 2.71 -22.11 -1.99
CA PRO A 179 3.46 -20.86 -2.08
C PRO A 179 2.58 -19.61 -2.24
N ALA A 180 1.41 -19.74 -2.90
CA ALA A 180 0.42 -18.68 -3.00
C ALA A 180 -0.18 -18.30 -1.63
N GLU A 181 -0.51 -19.30 -0.81
CA GLU A 181 -1.09 -19.11 0.52
C GLU A 181 -0.06 -18.55 1.51
N LEU A 182 1.19 -19.02 1.46
CA LEU A 182 2.29 -18.46 2.25
C LEU A 182 2.55 -16.98 1.90
N LEU A 183 2.56 -16.65 0.62
CA LEU A 183 2.71 -15.25 0.18
C LEU A 183 1.52 -14.40 0.64
N ARG A 184 0.29 -14.92 0.54
CA ARG A 184 -0.92 -14.24 1.04
C ARG A 184 -0.80 -13.95 2.54
N GLN A 185 -0.42 -14.93 3.34
CA GLN A 185 -0.23 -14.76 4.79
C GLN A 185 0.82 -13.70 5.11
N ALA A 186 1.96 -13.73 4.40
CA ALA A 186 3.03 -12.75 4.58
C ALA A 186 2.59 -11.32 4.22
N ILE A 187 1.85 -11.15 3.11
CA ILE A 187 1.28 -9.86 2.71
C ILE A 187 0.28 -9.36 3.74
N MET A 188 -0.68 -10.20 4.15
CA MET A 188 -1.76 -9.81 5.05
C MET A 188 -1.26 -9.39 6.44
N LYS A 189 -0.10 -9.88 6.87
CA LYS A 189 0.56 -9.44 8.11
C LYS A 189 0.84 -7.93 8.13
N TYR A 190 1.15 -7.33 6.99
CA TYR A 190 1.54 -5.91 6.89
C TYR A 190 0.49 -5.05 6.19
N ALA A 191 -0.32 -5.64 5.29
CA ALA A 191 -1.42 -4.95 4.61
C ALA A 191 -2.52 -4.46 5.58
N ALA A 192 -2.72 -5.16 6.70
CA ALA A 192 -3.78 -4.86 7.67
C ALA A 192 -3.38 -3.87 8.77
N VAL A 193 -2.15 -3.33 8.77
CA VAL A 193 -1.62 -2.58 9.94
C VAL A 193 -2.27 -1.19 10.11
N GLU A 194 -2.99 -0.67 9.11
CA GLU A 194 -3.85 0.53 9.30
C GLU A 194 -5.25 0.23 9.86
N ALA A 195 -5.60 -1.03 10.18
CA ALA A 195 -6.95 -1.42 10.58
C ALA A 195 -7.11 -1.80 12.08
N GLU A 196 -6.03 -2.02 12.84
CA GLU A 196 -6.14 -2.53 14.22
C GLU A 196 -6.00 -1.48 15.33
N THR A 197 -5.68 -0.22 15.02
CA THR A 197 -5.60 0.85 16.04
C THR A 197 -6.93 1.52 16.35
N GLU A 198 -7.95 1.36 15.51
CA GLU A 198 -9.27 1.94 15.79
C GLU A 198 -10.15 0.96 16.57
N GLN A 199 -10.60 1.34 17.76
CA GLN A 199 -11.60 0.57 18.49
C GLN A 199 -12.96 0.72 17.80
N HIS A 200 -13.57 -0.40 17.41
CA HIS A 200 -14.91 -0.37 16.82
C HIS A 200 -15.95 0.04 17.89
N ILE A 201 -16.93 0.83 17.46
CA ILE A 201 -18.03 1.32 18.30
C ILE A 201 -19.04 0.20 18.55
N VAL A 202 -19.37 -0.57 17.49
CA VAL A 202 -20.36 -1.64 17.53
C VAL A 202 -19.88 -2.83 16.70
N LEU A 203 -20.19 -4.03 17.18
CA LEU A 203 -20.02 -5.29 16.46
C LEU A 203 -21.39 -5.97 16.31
N LEU A 204 -21.80 -6.23 15.08
CA LEU A 204 -22.98 -7.01 14.73
C LEU A 204 -22.51 -8.34 14.15
N THR A 205 -22.72 -9.43 14.86
CA THR A 205 -22.23 -10.75 14.43
C THR A 205 -23.23 -11.49 13.56
N ASN A 206 -22.71 -12.25 12.61
CA ASN A 206 -23.42 -13.25 11.84
C ASN A 206 -24.66 -12.69 11.08
N MET A 207 -24.54 -11.47 10.55
CA MET A 207 -25.58 -10.76 9.82
C MET A 207 -25.76 -11.36 8.43
N LEU A 208 -27.00 -11.70 8.07
CA LEU A 208 -27.33 -12.21 6.74
C LEU A 208 -27.46 -11.05 5.74
N CYS A 209 -26.55 -11.00 4.76
CA CYS A 209 -26.63 -10.12 3.61
C CYS A 209 -27.16 -10.91 2.40
N LEU A 210 -28.17 -10.35 1.72
CA LEU A 210 -28.70 -10.92 0.48
C LEU A 210 -27.84 -10.57 -0.73
N THR A 211 -27.14 -9.43 -0.68
CA THR A 211 -26.40 -8.87 -1.82
C THR A 211 -25.22 -8.02 -1.31
N PRO A 212 -23.96 -8.44 -1.54
CA PRO A 212 -23.55 -9.78 -1.96
C PRO A 212 -24.07 -10.85 -0.99
N ARG A 213 -24.43 -12.02 -1.52
CA ARG A 213 -25.03 -13.09 -0.69
C ARG A 213 -23.98 -13.67 0.25
N GLY A 214 -24.21 -13.55 1.56
CA GLY A 214 -23.29 -14.07 2.56
C GLY A 214 -23.74 -13.79 3.99
N ARG A 215 -23.00 -14.36 4.95
CA ARG A 215 -23.07 -13.98 6.36
C ARG A 215 -21.80 -13.22 6.71
N TYR A 216 -21.97 -12.08 7.35
CA TYR A 216 -20.87 -11.16 7.68
C TYR A 216 -20.93 -10.74 9.14
N ASP A 217 -19.77 -10.58 9.76
CA ASP A 217 -19.61 -9.81 10.98
C ASP A 217 -19.37 -8.35 10.59
N ILE A 218 -20.23 -7.45 11.05
CA ILE A 218 -20.17 -6.03 10.71
C ILE A 218 -19.62 -5.26 11.91
N LYS A 219 -18.42 -4.69 11.75
CA LYS A 219 -17.80 -3.77 12.72
C LYS A 219 -18.03 -2.33 12.25
N ILE A 220 -18.46 -1.47 13.16
CA ILE A 220 -18.74 -0.05 12.89
C ILE A 220 -17.65 0.80 13.55
N PHE A 221 -16.96 1.61 12.75
CA PHE A 221 -15.94 2.57 13.19
C PHE A 221 -16.43 4.00 12.94
N PRO A 222 -15.79 5.04 13.51
CA PRO A 222 -16.21 6.43 13.30
C PRO A 222 -16.28 6.83 11.82
N ASN A 223 -15.34 6.34 11.00
CA ASN A 223 -15.18 6.78 9.62
C ASN A 223 -15.50 5.70 8.56
N PHE A 224 -15.70 4.44 8.95
CA PHE A 224 -15.97 3.34 8.02
C PHE A 224 -16.71 2.17 8.68
N LEU A 225 -17.25 1.30 7.85
CA LEU A 225 -17.86 0.03 8.22
C LEU A 225 -16.97 -1.10 7.69
N SER A 226 -16.71 -2.12 8.50
CA SER A 226 -15.98 -3.31 8.08
C SER A 226 -16.90 -4.52 8.10
N PHE A 227 -17.07 -5.16 6.94
CA PHE A 227 -17.81 -6.40 6.76
C PHE A 227 -16.79 -7.52 6.65
N HIS A 228 -16.76 -8.40 7.64
CA HIS A 228 -15.88 -9.56 7.65
C HIS A 228 -16.68 -10.83 7.33
N GLY A 229 -16.33 -11.50 6.24
CA GLY A 229 -17.02 -12.70 5.76
C GLY A 229 -16.06 -13.89 5.65
N LYS A 230 -16.61 -15.09 5.42
CA LYS A 230 -15.76 -16.29 5.25
C LYS A 230 -14.84 -16.22 4.03
N THR A 231 -15.28 -15.54 2.97
CA THR A 231 -14.59 -15.52 1.68
C THR A 231 -14.20 -14.11 1.23
N TYR A 232 -14.97 -13.10 1.63
CA TYR A 232 -14.76 -11.72 1.20
C TYR A 232 -14.94 -10.79 2.38
N ASP A 233 -14.05 -9.82 2.45
CA ASP A 233 -14.08 -8.73 3.41
C ASP A 233 -14.25 -7.41 2.68
N TYR A 234 -15.05 -6.50 3.23
CA TYR A 234 -15.27 -5.17 2.67
C TYR A 234 -15.04 -4.09 3.72
N LYS A 235 -14.26 -3.07 3.37
CA LYS A 235 -14.14 -1.83 4.13
C LYS A 235 -14.87 -0.74 3.37
N ILE A 236 -16.01 -0.29 3.91
CA ILE A 236 -16.89 0.72 3.30
C ILE A 236 -16.69 2.04 4.05
N PRO A 237 -16.07 3.06 3.45
CA PRO A 237 -16.01 4.38 4.04
C PRO A 237 -17.42 4.90 4.35
N ALA A 238 -17.63 5.51 5.52
CA ALA A 238 -18.94 6.04 5.91
C ALA A 238 -19.42 7.10 4.90
N ARG A 239 -18.48 7.85 4.30
CA ARG A 239 -18.75 8.82 3.24
C ARG A 239 -19.28 8.20 1.94
N SER A 240 -19.03 6.92 1.69
CA SER A 240 -19.56 6.21 0.52
C SER A 240 -21.01 5.78 0.69
N VAL A 241 -21.55 5.81 1.92
CA VAL A 241 -22.95 5.47 2.19
C VAL A 241 -23.81 6.69 1.95
N ASN A 242 -24.44 6.75 0.79
CA ASN A 242 -25.21 7.93 0.37
C ASN A 242 -26.64 7.93 0.95
N ARG A 243 -27.25 6.75 1.10
CA ARG A 243 -28.63 6.60 1.63
C ARG A 243 -28.80 5.29 2.38
N LEU A 244 -29.65 5.32 3.39
CA LEU A 244 -30.10 4.15 4.14
C LEU A 244 -31.61 4.01 3.99
N PHE A 245 -32.07 2.82 3.64
CA PHE A 245 -33.49 2.51 3.55
C PHE A 245 -33.83 1.38 4.52
N MET A 246 -34.90 1.58 5.27
CA MET A 246 -35.51 0.54 6.09
C MET A 246 -36.87 0.19 5.50
N LEU A 247 -37.04 -1.06 5.09
CA LEU A 247 -38.22 -1.54 4.38
C LEU A 247 -38.86 -2.67 5.19
N THR A 248 -40.14 -2.54 5.51
CA THR A 248 -40.90 -3.62 6.15
C THR A 248 -41.31 -4.66 5.11
N HIS A 249 -41.08 -5.94 5.38
CA HIS A 249 -41.65 -7.00 4.55
C HIS A 249 -43.17 -7.07 4.75
N LYS A 250 -43.89 -7.54 3.72
CA LYS A 250 -45.37 -7.57 3.71
C LYS A 250 -45.97 -8.44 4.83
N ASP A 251 -45.22 -9.41 5.34
CA ASP A 251 -45.65 -10.26 6.46
C ASP A 251 -45.50 -9.58 7.85
N GLY A 252 -44.90 -8.39 7.91
CA GLY A 252 -44.64 -7.67 9.16
C GLY A 252 -43.58 -8.30 10.08
N ARG A 253 -42.97 -9.42 9.69
CA ARG A 253 -42.01 -10.18 10.54
C ARG A 253 -40.55 -9.87 10.23
N ARG A 254 -40.27 -9.34 9.04
CA ARG A 254 -38.91 -9.03 8.60
C ARG A 254 -38.77 -7.55 8.26
N LEU A 255 -37.62 -7.00 8.61
CA LEU A 255 -37.17 -5.69 8.16
C LEU A 255 -35.99 -5.92 7.21
N TYR A 256 -36.04 -5.31 6.04
CA TYR A 256 -34.89 -5.18 5.15
C TYR A 256 -34.20 -3.86 5.42
N PHE A 257 -32.89 -3.92 5.56
CA PHE A 257 -32.03 -2.75 5.63
C PHE A 257 -31.20 -2.71 4.35
N VAL A 258 -31.36 -1.65 3.57
CA VAL A 258 -30.68 -1.47 2.28
C VAL A 258 -29.78 -0.25 2.37
N MET A 259 -28.51 -0.44 2.02
CA MET A 259 -27.52 0.63 1.98
C MET A 259 -27.19 0.96 0.53
N HIS A 260 -27.30 2.24 0.17
CA HIS A 260 -26.82 2.73 -1.12
C HIS A 260 -25.36 3.15 -0.98
N ILE A 261 -24.47 2.39 -1.59
CA ILE A 261 -23.02 2.59 -1.51
C ILE A 261 -22.51 3.12 -2.86
N ASN A 262 -21.87 4.28 -2.84
CA ASN A 262 -21.24 4.90 -4.01
C ASN A 262 -19.85 5.46 -3.64
N PRO A 263 -18.75 5.01 -4.28
CA PRO A 263 -18.70 3.99 -5.33
C PRO A 263 -19.11 2.58 -4.85
N PRO A 264 -19.69 1.73 -5.72
CA PRO A 264 -20.17 0.41 -5.33
C PRO A 264 -19.01 -0.51 -4.91
N ILE A 265 -19.26 -1.41 -3.96
CA ILE A 265 -18.29 -2.43 -3.55
C ILE A 265 -18.17 -3.48 -4.66
N ARG A 266 -17.05 -4.21 -4.70
CA ARG A 266 -16.78 -5.18 -5.77
C ARG A 266 -16.47 -6.56 -5.23
N GLN A 267 -16.94 -7.57 -5.94
CA GLN A 267 -16.52 -8.96 -5.76
C GLN A 267 -16.07 -9.49 -7.11
N GLY A 268 -14.75 -9.48 -7.34
CA GLY A 268 -14.21 -9.76 -8.67
C GLY A 268 -14.66 -8.72 -9.69
N GLN A 269 -15.40 -9.14 -10.73
CA GLN A 269 -15.90 -8.25 -11.78
C GLN A 269 -17.27 -7.61 -11.44
N THR A 270 -18.01 -8.20 -10.50
CA THR A 270 -19.37 -7.75 -10.15
C THR A 270 -19.32 -6.59 -9.16
N ARG A 271 -20.18 -5.59 -9.37
CA ARG A 271 -20.36 -4.42 -8.50
C ARG A 271 -21.66 -4.58 -7.70
N TYR A 272 -21.66 -4.16 -6.45
CA TYR A 272 -22.80 -4.19 -5.53
C TYR A 272 -23.01 -2.86 -4.82
#